data_AF-A0ABD5XYA4-F1
#
_entry.id   AF-A0ABD5XYA4-F1
#
_cell.length_a   1.000
_cell.length_b   1.000
_cell.length_c   1.000
_cell.angle_alpha   90.00
_cell.angle_beta   90.00
_cell.angle_gamma   90.00
#
_symmetry.space_group_name_H-M   'P 1'
#
loop_
_entity.id
_entity.type
_entity.pdbx_description
1 polymer ?
#
loop_
_entity_poly.entity_id
_entity_poly.type
_entity_poly.pdbx_seq_one_letter_code
_entity_poly.pdbx_strand_id
1 'polypeptide(L)'
;MLENIPEEYEIDPGTDVDRLAEIFVDKYPDATRHTVEEAIFVDDGPIDHLTWIALDGYSQHEFFYQDPEPDEETIRRLLSMSPSEKEMKLLRAYLAKQYDVLEPVEHLAFLTVPDAYLPGSEPRANVVFYQNPVGEQIDVGLNATPLSHEREILGHVDRLVPARDLEAFARNVITEFYDELEAIAEDHLIDGDVQTLLEEDTDFRYQTTKPLPDGIHPTYTGEDAALWQKPVSQEPAIDGSHGFVQVWVPDDESVGFVFLTDGEYDQDRPLEAVRTALESALG
;
A
#
# COMPACT_ATOMS: atom_id res chain seq x y z
N MET A 1 2.71 7.24 15.93
CA MET A 1 1.78 6.69 14.94
C MET A 1 0.82 7.76 14.48
N LEU A 2 0.58 7.80 13.16
CA LEU A 2 -0.43 8.63 12.53
C LEU A 2 -1.76 7.87 12.68
N GLU A 3 -2.74 8.39 13.41
CA GLU A 3 -4.00 7.66 13.63
C GLU A 3 -4.79 7.43 12.33
N ASN A 4 -5.14 6.14 12.13
CA ASN A 4 -6.13 5.46 11.31
C ASN A 4 -6.33 5.85 9.84
N ILE A 5 -5.88 4.93 9.00
CA ILE A 5 -6.31 4.61 7.64
C ILE A 5 -7.71 3.94 7.69
N PRO A 6 -8.65 4.23 6.77
CA PRO A 6 -9.92 3.51 6.68
C PRO A 6 -9.69 2.02 6.32
N GLU A 7 -10.28 1.09 7.08
CA GLU A 7 -10.25 -0.37 6.86
C GLU A 7 -11.02 -0.83 5.60
N GLU A 8 -11.59 0.10 4.83
CA GLU A 8 -12.64 -0.21 3.85
C GLU A 8 -12.08 -0.75 2.53
N TYR A 9 -10.81 -0.51 2.22
CA TYR A 9 -10.16 -1.04 1.02
C TYR A 9 -9.41 -2.32 1.39
N GLU A 10 -9.75 -3.45 0.77
CA GLU A 10 -8.94 -4.67 0.86
C GLU A 10 -7.91 -4.63 -0.26
N ILE A 11 -6.66 -4.40 0.12
CA ILE A 11 -5.58 -3.99 -0.76
C ILE A 11 -4.43 -5.01 -0.68
N ASP A 12 -3.76 -5.31 -1.81
CA ASP A 12 -2.60 -6.21 -1.82
C ASP A 12 -1.41 -5.52 -1.15
N PRO A 13 -1.03 -5.93 0.07
CA PRO A 13 -0.09 -5.16 0.89
C PRO A 13 1.29 -5.00 0.25
N GLY A 14 1.68 -5.92 -0.64
CA GLY A 14 2.93 -5.81 -1.40
C GLY A 14 2.86 -4.74 -2.47
N THR A 15 1.75 -4.69 -3.22
CA THR A 15 1.54 -3.72 -4.29
C THR A 15 1.39 -2.29 -3.72
N ASP A 16 0.82 -2.15 -2.53
CA ASP A 16 0.55 -0.83 -1.93
C ASP A 16 1.76 -0.18 -1.31
N VAL A 17 2.54 -0.97 -0.60
CA VAL A 17 3.80 -0.52 -0.04
C VAL A 17 4.74 -0.07 -1.16
N ASP A 18 4.72 -0.79 -2.30
CA ASP A 18 5.45 -0.40 -3.50
C ASP A 18 4.90 0.90 -4.09
N ARG A 19 3.57 1.05 -4.20
CA ARG A 19 2.93 2.27 -4.71
C ARG A 19 3.20 3.48 -3.83
N LEU A 20 3.16 3.33 -2.50
CA LEU A 20 3.53 4.39 -1.54
C LEU A 20 4.98 4.84 -1.74
N ALA A 21 5.89 3.90 -1.99
CA ALA A 21 7.27 4.23 -2.31
C ALA A 21 7.41 4.97 -3.65
N GLU A 22 6.62 4.61 -4.65
CA GLU A 22 6.57 5.31 -5.95
C GLU A 22 6.09 6.75 -5.78
N ILE A 23 4.94 6.97 -5.12
CA ILE A 23 4.40 8.31 -4.85
C ILE A 23 5.42 9.16 -4.07
N PHE A 24 6.11 8.55 -3.10
CA PHE A 24 7.18 9.21 -2.36
C PHE A 24 8.32 9.67 -3.29
N VAL A 25 8.81 8.80 -4.17
CA VAL A 25 9.89 9.11 -5.12
C VAL A 25 9.44 10.13 -6.16
N ASP A 26 8.20 10.08 -6.63
CA ASP A 26 7.65 11.06 -7.57
C ASP A 26 7.64 12.47 -6.96
N LYS A 27 7.28 12.57 -5.67
CA LYS A 27 7.32 13.82 -4.91
C LYS A 27 8.74 14.22 -4.50
N TYR A 28 9.63 13.26 -4.29
CA TYR A 28 11.03 13.49 -3.92
C TYR A 28 11.99 12.63 -4.78
N PRO A 29 12.32 13.09 -6.00
CA PRO A 29 13.08 12.29 -6.96
C PRO A 29 14.52 11.97 -6.55
N ASP A 30 15.06 12.70 -5.57
CA ASP A 30 16.40 12.48 -5.02
C ASP A 30 16.41 11.39 -3.91
N ALA A 31 15.25 10.82 -3.57
CA ALA A 31 15.15 9.73 -2.61
C ALA A 31 15.77 8.46 -3.21
N THR A 32 16.49 7.71 -2.38
CA THR A 32 17.01 6.40 -2.74
C THR A 32 16.16 5.33 -2.10
N ARG A 33 15.54 4.47 -2.91
CA ARG A 33 14.91 3.24 -2.44
C ARG A 33 15.98 2.18 -2.21
N HIS A 34 15.95 1.53 -1.05
CA HIS A 34 16.91 0.49 -0.67
C HIS A 34 16.34 -0.91 -0.84
N THR A 35 17.24 -1.89 -1.03
CA THR A 35 16.85 -3.30 -0.95
C THR A 35 16.76 -3.70 0.51
N VAL A 36 15.61 -4.22 0.91
CA VAL A 36 15.42 -4.81 2.23
C VAL A 36 15.74 -6.29 2.13
N GLU A 37 16.69 -6.75 2.94
CA GLU A 37 17.04 -8.16 3.03
C GLU A 37 16.13 -8.89 4.02
N GLU A 38 15.83 -8.22 5.13
CA GLU A 38 15.11 -8.82 6.24
C GLU A 38 14.56 -7.77 7.19
N ALA A 39 13.32 -7.95 7.64
CA ALA A 39 12.72 -7.11 8.65
C ALA A 39 11.98 -7.94 9.70
N ILE A 40 12.06 -7.51 10.96
CA ILE A 40 11.51 -8.19 12.12
C ILE A 40 10.71 -7.17 12.93
N PHE A 41 9.45 -7.48 13.17
CA PHE A 41 8.60 -6.76 14.11
C PHE A 41 8.60 -7.48 15.46
N VAL A 42 8.67 -6.71 16.53
CA VAL A 42 8.50 -7.21 17.90
C VAL A 42 7.67 -6.24 18.71
N ASP A 43 6.92 -6.79 19.67
CA ASP A 43 6.07 -6.01 20.56
C ASP A 43 5.93 -6.69 21.93
N ASP A 44 5.28 -6.00 22.87
CA ASP A 44 5.09 -6.47 24.24
C ASP A 44 6.43 -6.79 24.92
N GLY A 45 7.33 -5.79 24.98
CA GLY A 45 8.67 -5.96 25.51
C GLY A 45 9.27 -4.70 26.14
N PRO A 46 10.60 -4.60 26.21
CA PRO A 46 11.28 -3.44 26.80
C PRO A 46 11.16 -2.14 25.99
N ILE A 47 10.78 -2.25 24.71
CA ILE A 47 10.47 -1.13 23.83
C ILE A 47 9.19 -1.51 23.10
N ASP A 48 8.15 -0.71 23.24
CA ASP A 48 6.88 -0.99 22.56
C ASP A 48 7.02 -0.83 21.03
N HIS A 49 6.39 -1.73 20.29
CA HIS A 49 6.23 -1.68 18.82
C HIS A 49 7.54 -1.36 18.08
N LEU A 50 8.46 -2.32 17.99
CA LEU A 50 9.76 -2.14 17.36
C LEU A 50 9.90 -2.93 16.06
N THR A 51 10.28 -2.24 14.99
CA THR A 51 10.58 -2.81 13.68
C THR A 51 12.06 -2.66 13.39
N TRP A 52 12.77 -3.77 13.22
CA TRP A 52 14.21 -3.80 12.90
C TRP A 52 14.41 -4.27 11.46
N ILE A 53 15.28 -3.60 10.70
CA ILE A 53 15.40 -3.77 9.24
C ILE A 53 16.88 -3.88 8.84
N ALA A 54 17.24 -4.94 8.11
CA ALA A 54 18.52 -5.08 7.41
C ALA A 54 18.39 -4.66 5.94
N LEU A 55 19.37 -3.91 5.47
CA LEU A 55 19.37 -3.28 4.15
C LEU A 55 20.64 -3.63 3.36
N ASP A 56 20.52 -3.57 2.04
CA ASP A 56 21.61 -3.57 1.06
C ASP A 56 22.64 -4.67 1.30
N GLY A 57 22.22 -5.92 1.22
CA GLY A 57 23.08 -7.09 1.42
C GLY A 57 23.67 -7.16 2.83
N TYR A 58 22.88 -6.79 3.85
CA TYR A 58 23.29 -6.80 5.26
C TYR A 58 24.47 -5.86 5.57
N SER A 59 24.59 -4.76 4.82
CA SER A 59 25.63 -3.76 5.03
C SER A 59 25.17 -2.60 5.91
N GLN A 60 23.86 -2.41 6.02
CA GLN A 60 23.21 -1.38 6.82
C GLN A 60 22.04 -1.98 7.59
N HIS A 61 21.66 -1.34 8.68
CA HIS A 61 20.43 -1.62 9.39
C HIS A 61 19.82 -0.34 9.95
N GLU A 62 18.52 -0.37 10.15
CA GLU A 62 17.76 0.68 10.81
C GLU A 62 16.70 0.04 11.69
N PHE A 63 16.20 0.77 12.68
CA PHE A 63 15.02 0.35 13.40
C PHE A 63 14.13 1.54 13.72
N PHE A 64 12.85 1.26 13.81
CA PHE A 64 11.78 2.19 14.11
C PHE A 64 11.04 1.65 15.32
N TYR A 65 10.62 2.52 16.23
CA TYR A 65 9.89 2.10 17.41
C TYR A 65 8.84 3.13 17.81
N GLN A 66 7.80 2.69 18.51
CA GLN A 66 6.85 3.57 19.15
C GLN A 66 6.80 3.32 20.65
N ASP A 67 7.65 4.04 21.37
CA ASP A 67 7.69 4.03 22.83
C ASP A 67 7.87 5.48 23.32
N PRO A 68 6.95 6.00 24.16
CA PRO A 68 7.05 7.35 24.69
C PRO A 68 8.19 7.52 25.72
N GLU A 69 8.63 6.44 26.37
CA GLU A 69 9.69 6.45 27.39
C GLU A 69 10.64 5.26 27.21
N PRO A 70 11.35 5.16 26.07
CA PRO A 70 12.13 3.98 25.76
C PRO A 70 13.35 3.85 26.67
N ASP A 71 13.71 2.61 26.99
CA ASP A 71 14.93 2.33 27.72
C ASP A 71 16.18 2.62 26.86
N GLU A 72 16.89 3.71 27.19
CA GLU A 72 18.09 4.14 26.46
C GLU A 72 19.17 3.05 26.37
N GLU A 73 19.31 2.21 27.41
CA GLU A 73 20.29 1.12 27.41
C GLU A 73 19.92 0.04 26.39
N THR A 74 18.63 -0.33 26.34
CA THR A 74 18.09 -1.24 25.33
C THR A 74 18.24 -0.68 23.92
N ILE A 75 17.90 0.59 23.67
CA ILE A 75 18.11 1.24 22.37
C ILE A 75 19.58 1.17 21.94
N ARG A 76 20.52 1.57 22.82
CA ARG A 76 21.95 1.54 22.50
C ARG A 76 22.43 0.13 22.18
N ARG A 77 21.91 -0.86 22.90
CA ARG A 77 22.24 -2.26 22.66
C ARG A 77 21.72 -2.73 21.30
N LEU A 78 20.50 -2.38 20.93
CA LEU A 78 19.92 -2.70 19.62
C LEU A 78 20.66 -2.01 18.46
N LEU A 79 21.04 -0.73 18.62
CA LEU A 79 21.90 -0.01 17.65
C LEU A 79 23.23 -0.73 17.39
N SER A 80 23.78 -1.38 18.42
CA SER A 80 25.06 -2.09 18.32
C SER A 80 24.95 -3.50 17.73
N MET A 81 23.74 -4.02 17.55
CA MET A 81 23.51 -5.34 16.99
C MET A 81 23.59 -5.29 15.46
N SER A 82 24.34 -6.23 14.92
CA SER A 82 24.98 -6.14 13.60
C SER A 82 24.10 -6.67 12.48
N PRO A 83 24.28 -6.14 11.25
CA PRO A 83 23.46 -6.49 10.11
C PRO A 83 23.77 -7.84 9.49
N SER A 84 24.87 -8.55 9.79
CA SER A 84 25.20 -9.77 9.01
C SER A 84 24.16 -10.90 9.11
N GLU A 85 23.94 -11.63 8.02
CA GLU A 85 23.02 -12.78 7.93
C GLU A 85 23.21 -13.81 9.08
N LYS A 86 24.46 -14.00 9.53
CA LYS A 86 24.77 -14.92 10.63
C LYS A 86 24.34 -14.38 11.99
N GLU A 87 24.44 -13.06 12.18
CA GLU A 87 24.08 -12.38 13.41
C GLU A 87 22.58 -12.17 13.52
N MET A 88 21.85 -12.11 12.40
CA MET A 88 20.39 -12.06 12.37
C MET A 88 19.73 -13.24 13.11
N LYS A 89 20.32 -14.43 13.05
CA LYS A 89 19.83 -15.60 13.83
C LYS A 89 19.99 -15.39 15.34
N LEU A 90 21.06 -14.72 15.76
CA LEU A 90 21.29 -14.39 17.16
C LEU A 90 20.38 -13.25 17.62
N LEU A 91 20.16 -12.26 16.76
CA LEU A 91 19.22 -11.16 17.00
C LEU A 91 17.81 -11.72 17.22
N ARG A 92 17.28 -12.55 16.32
CA ARG A 92 15.99 -13.22 16.50
C ARG A 92 15.88 -13.98 17.81
N ALA A 93 16.89 -14.78 18.15
CA ALA A 93 16.89 -15.55 19.39
C ALA A 93 16.91 -14.65 20.64
N TYR A 94 17.58 -13.49 20.55
CA TYR A 94 17.56 -12.49 21.61
C TYR A 94 16.18 -11.83 21.72
N LEU A 95 15.62 -11.38 20.60
CA LEU A 95 14.31 -10.74 20.53
C LEU A 95 13.20 -11.67 21.03
N ALA A 96 13.16 -12.93 20.59
CA ALA A 96 12.20 -13.94 21.04
C ALA A 96 12.26 -14.24 22.56
N LYS A 97 13.33 -13.83 23.23
CA LYS A 97 13.49 -13.97 24.68
C LYS A 97 13.03 -12.72 25.43
N GLN A 98 13.00 -11.57 24.78
CA GLN A 98 12.73 -10.27 25.42
C GLN A 98 11.32 -9.76 25.12
N TYR A 99 10.72 -10.22 24.02
CA TYR A 99 9.44 -9.78 23.51
C TYR A 99 8.48 -10.97 23.47
N ASP A 100 7.22 -10.72 23.78
CA ASP A 100 6.16 -11.74 23.69
C ASP A 100 5.68 -11.91 22.24
N VAL A 101 5.77 -10.86 21.43
CA VAL A 101 5.45 -10.87 19.99
C VAL A 101 6.74 -10.81 19.16
N LEU A 102 6.85 -11.67 18.15
CA LEU A 102 7.92 -11.63 17.16
C LEU A 102 7.40 -12.16 15.82
N GLU A 103 7.32 -11.28 14.83
CA GLU A 103 6.83 -11.61 13.49
C GLU A 103 7.76 -11.07 12.41
N PRO A 104 7.92 -11.78 11.27
CA PRO A 104 8.57 -11.20 10.10
C PRO A 104 7.70 -10.08 9.50
N VAL A 105 8.34 -9.07 8.91
CA VAL A 105 7.65 -8.07 8.09
C VAL A 105 7.90 -8.41 6.64
N GLU A 106 6.87 -8.89 5.95
CA GLU A 106 6.98 -9.42 4.59
C GLU A 106 6.89 -8.30 3.53
N HIS A 107 6.05 -7.31 3.76
CA HIS A 107 5.79 -6.20 2.84
C HIS A 107 6.30 -4.89 3.43
N LEU A 108 7.43 -4.39 2.91
CA LEU A 108 7.95 -3.08 3.28
C LEU A 108 8.75 -2.38 2.17
N ALA A 109 8.74 -1.05 2.21
CA ALA A 109 9.56 -0.19 1.37
C ALA A 109 10.35 0.78 2.25
N PHE A 110 11.66 0.81 2.04
CA PHE A 110 12.58 1.69 2.76
C PHE A 110 13.20 2.72 1.80
N LEU A 111 13.09 4.00 2.17
CA LEU A 111 13.59 5.13 1.40
C LEU A 111 14.50 6.01 2.25
N THR A 112 15.61 6.45 1.67
CA THR A 112 16.51 7.45 2.25
C THR A 112 16.42 8.76 1.47
N VAL A 113 16.17 9.85 2.19
CA VAL A 113 16.25 11.22 1.69
C VAL A 113 17.64 11.79 2.06
N PRO A 114 18.51 12.08 1.08
CA PRO A 114 19.83 12.67 1.33
C PRO A 114 19.74 14.16 1.71
N ASP A 115 20.61 14.62 2.61
CA ASP A 115 20.85 16.06 2.89
C ASP A 115 22.06 16.56 2.09
N ALA A 116 21.83 17.57 1.25
CA ALA A 116 22.85 18.11 0.36
C ALA A 116 23.82 19.14 1.00
N TYR A 117 23.68 19.52 2.28
CA TYR A 117 24.32 20.74 2.81
C TYR A 117 25.30 20.57 3.98
N LEU A 118 25.48 19.39 4.57
CA LEU A 118 26.38 19.20 5.72
C LEU A 118 27.64 18.34 5.40
N PRO A 119 28.85 18.95 5.34
CA PRO A 119 30.08 18.20 5.09
C PRO A 119 30.54 17.43 6.34
N GLY A 120 30.66 16.10 6.23
CA GLY A 120 31.39 15.24 7.18
C GLY A 120 30.62 14.05 7.76
N SER A 121 29.30 14.07 7.68
CA SER A 121 28.40 12.92 7.86
C SER A 121 27.05 13.41 7.34
N GLU A 122 26.65 12.95 6.15
CA GLU A 122 25.45 13.46 5.49
C GLU A 122 24.25 13.19 6.40
N PRO A 123 23.55 14.24 6.87
CA PRO A 123 22.24 14.06 7.46
C PRO A 123 21.36 13.32 6.47
N ARG A 124 20.50 12.46 6.99
CA ARG A 124 19.56 11.72 6.15
C ARG A 124 18.28 11.54 6.92
N ALA A 125 17.18 11.54 6.18
CA ALA A 125 15.90 11.08 6.71
C ALA A 125 15.60 9.71 6.10
N ASN A 126 15.32 8.75 6.95
CA ASN A 126 14.91 7.41 6.59
C ASN A 126 13.39 7.33 6.79
N VAL A 127 12.72 6.79 5.78
CA VAL A 127 11.27 6.55 5.78
C VAL A 127 11.06 5.08 5.48
N VAL A 128 10.22 4.42 6.27
CA VAL A 128 9.74 3.07 5.98
C VAL A 128 8.22 3.08 5.94
N PHE A 129 7.67 2.47 4.89
CA PHE A 129 6.27 2.02 4.84
C PHE A 129 6.27 0.51 5.01
N TYR A 130 5.45 -0.04 5.89
CA TYR A 130 5.36 -1.49 6.05
C TYR A 130 3.97 -1.93 6.49
N GLN A 131 3.56 -3.11 6.06
CA GLN A 131 2.36 -3.74 6.61
C GLN A 131 2.66 -4.25 8.02
N ASN A 132 1.87 -3.80 9.00
CA ASN A 132 1.99 -4.28 10.36
C ASN A 132 1.62 -5.78 10.40
N PRO A 133 2.43 -6.66 11.02
CA PRO A 133 2.12 -8.09 11.06
C PRO A 133 1.10 -8.48 12.13
N VAL A 134 0.75 -7.58 13.06
CA VAL A 134 -0.21 -7.80 14.16
C VAL A 134 -1.56 -7.16 13.86
N GLY A 135 -1.62 -6.18 12.96
CA GLY A 135 -2.86 -5.56 12.48
C GLY A 135 -2.79 -5.30 10.98
N GLU A 136 -3.91 -5.32 10.27
CA GLU A 136 -3.95 -5.24 8.79
C GLU A 136 -3.68 -3.83 8.23
N GLN A 137 -2.97 -2.98 8.97
CA GLN A 137 -2.73 -1.57 8.66
C GLN A 137 -1.31 -1.33 8.14
N ILE A 138 -1.13 -0.28 7.33
CA ILE A 138 0.19 0.19 6.91
C ILE A 138 0.73 1.16 7.96
N ASP A 139 1.86 0.80 8.55
CA ASP A 139 2.61 1.64 9.46
C ASP A 139 3.70 2.45 8.73
N VAL A 140 4.01 3.61 9.29
CA VAL A 140 5.09 4.47 8.80
C VAL A 140 6.10 4.75 9.90
N GLY A 141 7.35 4.36 9.64
CA GLY A 141 8.49 4.69 10.48
C GLY A 141 9.28 5.86 9.88
N LEU A 142 9.61 6.85 10.72
CA LEU A 142 10.38 8.03 10.34
C LEU A 142 11.58 8.18 11.26
N ASN A 143 12.78 8.33 10.69
CA ASN A 143 14.00 8.60 11.46
C ASN A 143 14.83 9.67 10.74
N ALA A 144 14.98 10.85 11.35
CA ALA A 144 15.83 11.92 10.84
C ALA A 144 17.09 12.03 11.70
N THR A 145 18.27 11.90 11.07
CA THR A 145 19.55 12.06 11.76
C THR A 145 20.34 13.24 11.15
N PRO A 146 20.75 14.24 11.96
CA PRO A 146 20.31 14.51 13.34
C PRO A 146 18.88 15.08 13.42
N LEU A 147 18.13 14.67 14.45
CA LEU A 147 16.75 15.12 14.75
C LEU A 147 16.59 16.66 14.77
N SER A 148 17.63 17.40 15.18
CA SER A 148 17.59 18.86 15.25
C SER A 148 17.61 19.57 13.89
N HIS A 149 17.86 18.86 12.80
CA HIS A 149 18.02 19.40 11.45
C HIS A 149 16.90 18.98 10.49
N GLU A 150 15.81 18.37 10.96
CA GLU A 150 14.65 17.97 10.14
C GLU A 150 14.16 19.12 9.23
N ARG A 151 14.08 20.34 9.77
CA ARG A 151 13.65 21.54 9.02
C ARG A 151 14.63 21.98 7.93
N GLU A 152 15.91 21.66 8.07
CA GLU A 152 16.95 22.00 7.09
C GLU A 152 16.99 20.95 5.97
N ILE A 153 16.84 19.66 6.31
CA ILE A 153 16.64 18.56 5.37
C ILE A 153 15.43 18.84 4.45
N LEU A 154 14.33 19.32 5.03
CA LEU A 154 13.11 19.69 4.30
C LEU A 154 13.16 21.12 3.71
N GLY A 155 14.12 21.95 4.13
CA GLY A 155 14.23 23.36 3.74
C GLY A 155 14.77 23.58 2.32
N HIS A 156 15.34 22.53 1.70
CA HIS A 156 15.80 22.55 0.31
C HIS A 156 14.72 22.14 -0.70
N VAL A 157 13.52 21.91 -0.21
CA VAL A 157 12.33 21.60 -1.00
C VAL A 157 11.69 22.90 -1.50
N ASP A 158 12.43 23.68 -2.31
CA ASP A 158 11.94 24.88 -3.02
C ASP A 158 10.87 24.54 -4.10
N ARG A 159 10.28 23.34 -4.05
CA ARG A 159 9.24 22.83 -4.95
C ARG A 159 7.99 22.27 -4.26
N LEU A 160 7.95 22.15 -2.92
CA LEU A 160 6.74 21.75 -2.21
C LEU A 160 6.11 22.91 -1.44
N VAL A 161 4.83 23.09 -1.69
CA VAL A 161 3.88 23.84 -0.87
C VAL A 161 3.73 23.08 0.49
N PRO A 162 3.26 23.73 1.56
CA PRO A 162 3.93 23.99 2.83
C PRO A 162 3.90 22.82 3.86
N ALA A 163 4.31 21.59 3.53
CA ALA A 163 4.51 20.55 4.55
C ALA A 163 5.81 20.85 5.33
N ARG A 164 5.68 21.42 6.53
CA ARG A 164 6.81 21.96 7.32
C ARG A 164 7.58 20.90 8.12
N ASP A 165 7.13 19.65 8.12
CA ASP A 165 7.74 18.50 8.82
C ASP A 165 7.57 17.20 7.98
N LEU A 166 8.43 16.21 8.27
CA LEU A 166 8.53 14.93 7.52
C LEU A 166 7.28 14.07 7.74
N GLU A 167 6.68 14.21 8.93
CA GLU A 167 5.43 13.58 9.28
C GLU A 167 4.28 14.03 8.36
N ALA A 168 4.10 15.34 8.15
CA ALA A 168 3.08 15.87 7.24
C ALA A 168 3.36 15.47 5.79
N PHE A 169 4.63 15.36 5.39
CA PHE A 169 4.98 14.87 4.05
C PHE A 169 4.56 13.41 3.87
N ALA A 170 4.91 12.54 4.82
CA ALA A 170 4.48 11.14 4.80
C ALA A 170 2.95 11.01 4.81
N ARG A 171 2.26 11.80 5.65
CA ARG A 171 0.78 11.87 5.65
C ARG A 171 0.23 12.23 4.27
N ASN A 172 0.81 13.20 3.58
CA ASN A 172 0.34 13.59 2.24
C ASN A 172 0.63 12.53 1.17
N VAL A 173 1.68 11.71 1.32
CA VAL A 173 1.92 10.55 0.44
C VAL A 173 0.81 9.51 0.66
N ILE A 174 0.51 9.21 1.92
CA ILE A 174 -0.56 8.28 2.29
C ILE A 174 -1.92 8.77 1.78
N THR A 175 -2.26 10.06 2.00
CA THR A 175 -3.52 10.64 1.51
C THR A 175 -3.63 10.53 -0.01
N GLU A 176 -2.57 10.86 -0.76
CA GLU A 176 -2.60 10.76 -2.22
C GLU A 176 -2.78 9.32 -2.71
N PHE A 177 -2.16 8.35 -2.02
CA PHE A 177 -2.39 6.93 -2.30
C PHE A 177 -3.87 6.54 -2.12
N TYR A 178 -4.51 6.99 -1.04
CA TYR A 178 -5.94 6.72 -0.84
C TYR A 178 -6.83 7.47 -1.83
N ASP A 179 -6.50 8.71 -2.18
CA ASP A 179 -7.21 9.46 -3.22
C ASP A 179 -7.10 8.73 -4.58
N GLU A 180 -5.95 8.11 -4.89
CA GLU A 180 -5.78 7.26 -6.09
C GLU A 180 -6.65 5.99 -6.01
N LEU A 181 -6.68 5.31 -4.87
CA LEU A 181 -7.52 4.12 -4.68
C LEU A 181 -9.02 4.44 -4.77
N GLU A 182 -9.45 5.54 -4.16
CA GLU A 182 -10.82 6.03 -4.23
C GLU A 182 -11.17 6.39 -5.68
N ALA A 183 -10.30 7.12 -6.38
CA ALA A 183 -10.51 7.46 -7.79
C ALA A 183 -10.57 6.23 -8.70
N ILE A 184 -9.74 5.21 -8.46
CA ILE A 184 -9.82 3.93 -9.19
C ILE A 184 -11.15 3.25 -8.91
N ALA A 185 -11.55 3.14 -7.63
CA ALA A 185 -12.84 2.54 -7.26
C ALA A 185 -14.02 3.28 -7.88
N GLU A 186 -13.99 4.63 -7.89
CA GLU A 186 -14.97 5.48 -8.57
C GLU A 186 -14.95 5.27 -10.09
N ASP A 187 -13.78 5.10 -10.71
CA ASP A 187 -13.67 4.86 -12.16
C ASP A 187 -14.32 3.52 -12.59
N HIS A 188 -14.42 2.56 -11.66
CA HIS A 188 -15.07 1.27 -11.84
C HIS A 188 -16.57 1.28 -11.48
N LEU A 189 -17.08 2.37 -10.90
CA LEU A 189 -18.49 2.58 -10.57
C LEU A 189 -19.27 3.11 -11.78
N ILE A 190 -20.47 2.58 -12.01
CA ILE A 190 -21.46 3.11 -12.92
C ILE A 190 -22.69 3.49 -12.10
N ASP A 191 -22.97 4.79 -12.04
CA ASP A 191 -24.18 5.33 -11.45
C ASP A 191 -25.41 5.10 -12.35
N GLY A 192 -26.42 4.39 -11.85
CA GLY A 192 -27.70 4.17 -12.51
C GLY A 192 -28.19 2.72 -12.45
N ASP A 193 -29.43 2.47 -12.86
CA ASP A 193 -29.97 1.11 -12.98
C ASP A 193 -29.34 0.39 -14.19
N VAL A 194 -28.18 -0.22 -13.94
CA VAL A 194 -27.43 -0.99 -14.95
C VAL A 194 -28.08 -2.35 -15.21
N GLN A 195 -28.89 -2.87 -14.29
CA GLN A 195 -29.48 -4.20 -14.39
C GLN A 195 -30.37 -4.33 -15.63
N THR A 196 -31.26 -3.36 -15.84
CA THR A 196 -32.16 -3.35 -17.00
C THR A 196 -31.36 -3.37 -18.32
N LEU A 197 -30.22 -2.67 -18.38
CA LEU A 197 -29.36 -2.63 -19.56
C LEU A 197 -28.63 -3.95 -19.81
N LEU A 198 -28.14 -4.59 -18.75
CA LEU A 198 -27.48 -5.90 -18.82
C LEU A 198 -28.43 -7.02 -19.25
N GLU A 199 -29.71 -6.92 -18.87
CA GLU A 199 -30.76 -7.84 -19.32
C GLU A 199 -31.10 -7.69 -20.81
N GLU A 200 -30.95 -6.47 -21.37
CA GLU A 200 -31.21 -6.18 -22.78
C GLU A 200 -30.01 -6.45 -23.70
N ASP A 201 -28.77 -6.35 -23.21
CA ASP A 201 -27.55 -6.64 -23.98
C ASP A 201 -27.30 -8.16 -24.09
N THR A 202 -27.44 -8.71 -25.30
CA THR A 202 -27.26 -10.15 -25.58
C THR A 202 -25.83 -10.66 -25.39
N ASP A 203 -24.84 -9.77 -25.32
CA ASP A 203 -23.46 -10.16 -25.10
C ASP A 203 -23.14 -10.38 -23.61
N PHE A 204 -23.90 -9.74 -22.71
CA PHE A 204 -23.79 -9.97 -21.28
C PHE A 204 -24.59 -11.21 -20.86
N ARG A 205 -23.99 -12.00 -19.97
CA ARG A 205 -24.61 -13.21 -19.43
C ARG A 205 -24.58 -13.18 -17.92
N TYR A 206 -25.76 -13.21 -17.31
CA TYR A 206 -25.90 -13.49 -15.89
C TYR A 206 -25.26 -14.83 -15.53
N GLN A 207 -24.39 -14.82 -14.53
CA GLN A 207 -23.72 -16.01 -14.02
C GLN A 207 -24.38 -16.49 -12.74
N THR A 208 -24.44 -15.63 -11.71
CA THR A 208 -24.87 -16.00 -10.36
C THR A 208 -25.07 -14.76 -9.50
N THR A 209 -25.69 -14.93 -8.33
CA THR A 209 -25.67 -13.96 -7.24
C THR A 209 -24.80 -14.54 -6.13
N LYS A 210 -23.83 -13.76 -5.68
CA LYS A 210 -22.94 -14.12 -4.57
C LYS A 210 -22.41 -12.86 -3.90
N PRO A 211 -21.85 -12.96 -2.68
CA PRO A 211 -21.20 -11.84 -2.04
C PRO A 211 -20.17 -11.19 -2.97
N LEU A 212 -20.20 -9.87 -3.03
CA LEU A 212 -19.23 -9.08 -3.77
C LEU A 212 -17.85 -9.42 -3.21
N PRO A 213 -16.92 -9.89 -4.05
CA PRO A 213 -15.60 -10.25 -3.58
C PRO A 213 -14.82 -9.01 -3.17
N ASP A 214 -13.92 -9.27 -2.24
CA ASP A 214 -12.87 -8.39 -1.77
C ASP A 214 -12.11 -7.77 -2.96
N GLY A 215 -11.80 -6.46 -2.86
CA GLY A 215 -11.06 -5.71 -3.88
C GLY A 215 -11.89 -5.12 -5.04
N ILE A 216 -13.23 -5.25 -5.02
CA ILE A 216 -14.11 -4.63 -6.03
C ILE A 216 -14.60 -3.26 -5.61
N HIS A 217 -15.21 -3.12 -4.43
CA HIS A 217 -15.60 -1.82 -3.93
C HIS A 217 -15.72 -1.83 -2.41
N PRO A 218 -15.08 -0.88 -1.71
CA PRO A 218 -14.98 -0.87 -0.25
C PRO A 218 -16.33 -0.98 0.47
N THR A 219 -17.32 -0.22 0.00
CA THR A 219 -18.63 -0.10 0.67
C THR A 219 -19.53 -1.33 0.53
N TYR A 220 -19.40 -2.10 -0.56
CA TYR A 220 -20.33 -3.20 -0.89
C TYR A 220 -19.68 -4.58 -0.76
N THR A 221 -18.42 -4.65 -0.33
CA THR A 221 -17.72 -5.91 -0.07
C THR A 221 -18.55 -6.81 0.83
N GLY A 222 -18.75 -8.06 0.42
CA GLY A 222 -19.53 -9.05 1.16
C GLY A 222 -21.06 -8.94 1.00
N GLU A 223 -21.59 -7.88 0.37
CA GLU A 223 -23.02 -7.80 0.05
C GLU A 223 -23.37 -8.67 -1.16
N ASP A 224 -24.57 -9.25 -1.17
CA ASP A 224 -25.01 -10.07 -2.30
C ASP A 224 -25.13 -9.20 -3.57
N ALA A 225 -24.39 -9.59 -4.62
CA ALA A 225 -24.37 -8.90 -5.89
C ALA A 225 -24.56 -9.87 -7.06
N ALA A 226 -25.34 -9.45 -8.05
CA ALA A 226 -25.54 -10.16 -9.30
C ALA A 226 -24.32 -9.99 -10.20
N LEU A 227 -23.68 -11.09 -10.58
CA LEU A 227 -22.54 -11.13 -11.49
C LEU A 227 -23.00 -11.35 -12.94
N TRP A 228 -22.69 -10.39 -13.79
CA TRP A 228 -22.87 -10.44 -15.24
C TRP A 228 -21.50 -10.48 -15.93
N GLN A 229 -21.37 -11.24 -17.01
CA GLN A 229 -20.11 -11.37 -17.72
C GLN A 229 -20.25 -11.29 -19.24
N LYS A 230 -19.27 -10.66 -19.88
CA LYS A 230 -19.12 -10.58 -21.34
C LYS A 230 -17.66 -10.90 -21.73
N PRO A 231 -17.40 -11.71 -22.78
CA PRO A 231 -16.03 -11.97 -23.23
C PRO A 231 -15.38 -10.70 -23.81
N VAL A 232 -14.10 -10.48 -23.54
CA VAL A 232 -13.33 -9.34 -24.10
C VAL A 232 -13.12 -9.49 -25.61
N SER A 233 -13.08 -10.71 -26.14
CA SER A 233 -12.92 -11.00 -27.58
C SER A 233 -14.22 -11.50 -28.22
N GLN A 234 -14.54 -10.98 -29.40
CA GLN A 234 -15.66 -11.45 -30.23
C GLN A 234 -15.32 -12.71 -31.06
N GLU A 235 -14.13 -13.28 -30.93
CA GLU A 235 -13.78 -14.49 -31.68
C GLU A 235 -14.53 -15.72 -31.15
N PRO A 236 -15.06 -16.59 -32.04
CA PRO A 236 -15.94 -17.70 -31.65
C PRO A 236 -15.24 -18.86 -30.93
N ALA A 237 -13.94 -18.74 -30.65
CA ALA A 237 -13.16 -19.73 -29.93
C ALA A 237 -12.76 -19.16 -28.56
N ILE A 238 -13.55 -19.48 -27.54
CA ILE A 238 -13.20 -19.21 -26.14
C ILE A 238 -12.08 -20.18 -25.77
N ASP A 239 -10.83 -19.80 -26.00
CA ASP A 239 -9.70 -20.42 -25.31
C ASP A 239 -9.57 -19.77 -23.92
N GLY A 240 -9.04 -20.51 -22.94
CA GLY A 240 -8.94 -20.07 -21.53
C GLY A 240 -8.03 -18.86 -21.29
N SER A 241 -7.49 -18.26 -22.36
CA SER A 241 -6.65 -17.06 -22.39
C SER A 241 -7.43 -15.76 -22.66
N HIS A 242 -8.74 -15.84 -22.92
CA HIS A 242 -9.58 -14.65 -23.13
C HIS A 242 -10.25 -14.25 -21.82
N GLY A 243 -9.88 -13.08 -21.29
CA GLY A 243 -10.53 -12.53 -20.09
C GLY A 243 -11.98 -12.12 -20.34
N PHE A 244 -12.66 -11.81 -19.24
CA PHE A 244 -14.05 -11.38 -19.20
C PHE A 244 -14.14 -9.98 -18.60
N VAL A 245 -15.04 -9.18 -19.17
CA VAL A 245 -15.63 -8.05 -18.45
C VAL A 245 -16.67 -8.63 -17.50
N GLN A 246 -16.56 -8.29 -16.23
CA GLN A 246 -17.51 -8.58 -15.18
C GLN A 246 -18.24 -7.29 -14.81
N VAL A 247 -19.55 -7.36 -14.65
CA VAL A 247 -20.33 -6.28 -14.06
C VAL A 247 -21.05 -6.85 -12.84
N TRP A 248 -20.85 -6.22 -11.70
CA TRP A 248 -21.47 -6.60 -10.44
C TRP A 248 -22.53 -5.59 -10.06
N VAL A 249 -23.72 -6.07 -9.74
CA VAL A 249 -24.85 -5.20 -9.38
C VAL A 249 -25.36 -5.61 -8.00
N PRO A 250 -25.13 -4.81 -6.95
CA PRO A 250 -25.70 -5.05 -5.62
C PRO A 250 -27.23 -5.03 -5.62
N ASP A 251 -27.86 -5.78 -4.73
CA ASP A 251 -29.30 -6.03 -4.72
C ASP A 251 -30.20 -4.80 -4.39
N ASP A 252 -29.65 -3.69 -3.86
CA ASP A 252 -30.47 -2.57 -3.32
C ASP A 252 -30.06 -1.17 -3.82
N GLU A 253 -29.15 -1.08 -4.81
CA GLU A 253 -28.65 0.21 -5.27
C GLU A 253 -28.65 0.36 -6.80
N SER A 254 -28.90 1.59 -7.26
CA SER A 254 -28.79 1.97 -8.67
C SER A 254 -27.31 2.18 -9.02
N VAL A 255 -26.49 1.15 -8.83
CA VAL A 255 -25.05 1.17 -9.08
C VAL A 255 -24.59 -0.15 -9.68
N GLY A 256 -23.59 -0.10 -10.56
CA GLY A 256 -22.92 -1.28 -11.10
C GLY A 256 -21.41 -1.13 -11.07
N PHE A 257 -20.69 -2.19 -10.76
CA PHE A 257 -19.22 -2.22 -10.70
C PHE A 257 -18.64 -2.98 -11.89
N VAL A 258 -17.83 -2.32 -12.73
CA VAL A 258 -17.22 -2.93 -13.91
C VAL A 258 -15.77 -3.35 -13.65
N PHE A 259 -15.50 -4.63 -13.82
CA PHE A 259 -14.21 -5.27 -13.56
C PHE A 259 -13.74 -6.12 -14.73
N LEU A 260 -12.43 -6.34 -14.82
CA LEU A 260 -11.80 -7.22 -15.80
C LEU A 260 -11.13 -8.39 -15.10
N THR A 261 -11.30 -9.61 -15.60
CA THR A 261 -10.54 -10.75 -15.08
C THR A 261 -9.12 -10.76 -15.64
N ASP A 262 -8.14 -11.19 -14.87
CA ASP A 262 -6.76 -11.36 -15.38
C ASP A 262 -6.68 -12.12 -16.71
N GLY A 263 -5.81 -11.62 -17.62
CA GLY A 263 -5.50 -12.25 -18.89
C GLY A 263 -4.53 -11.44 -19.74
N GLU A 264 -4.02 -12.03 -20.82
CA GLU A 264 -3.08 -11.38 -21.75
C GLU A 264 -3.82 -10.48 -22.76
N TYR A 265 -4.33 -9.33 -22.30
CA TYR A 265 -4.99 -8.34 -23.16
C TYR A 265 -4.82 -6.91 -22.62
N ASP A 266 -5.01 -5.92 -23.50
CA ASP A 266 -5.01 -4.49 -23.15
C ASP A 266 -6.23 -4.22 -22.27
N GLN A 267 -6.02 -3.94 -20.97
CA GLN A 267 -7.08 -3.85 -19.96
C GLN A 267 -7.84 -2.51 -20.00
N ASP A 268 -7.21 -1.42 -20.42
CA ASP A 268 -7.82 -0.08 -20.39
C ASP A 268 -8.95 0.05 -21.41
N ARG A 269 -8.76 -0.48 -22.62
CA ARG A 269 -9.71 -0.33 -23.73
C ARG A 269 -11.05 -1.04 -23.53
N PRO A 270 -11.12 -2.30 -23.09
CA PRO A 270 -12.39 -3.01 -22.90
C PRO A 270 -13.22 -2.44 -21.76
N LEU A 271 -12.56 -2.01 -20.68
CA LEU A 271 -13.22 -1.40 -19.52
C LEU A 271 -13.88 -0.07 -19.92
N GLU A 272 -13.11 0.83 -20.53
CA GLU A 272 -13.61 2.15 -20.97
C GLU A 272 -14.74 2.02 -21.99
N ALA A 273 -14.65 1.05 -22.92
CA ALA A 273 -15.67 0.82 -23.92
C ALA A 273 -17.00 0.32 -23.33
N VAL A 274 -16.96 -0.59 -22.35
CA VAL A 274 -18.16 -1.07 -21.66
C VAL A 274 -18.75 0.03 -20.79
N ARG A 275 -17.92 0.76 -20.04
CA ARG A 275 -18.36 1.88 -19.20
C ARG A 275 -19.07 2.94 -20.05
N THR A 276 -18.40 3.43 -21.08
CA THR A 276 -18.98 4.44 -22.00
C THR A 276 -20.30 3.97 -22.60
N ALA A 277 -20.42 2.69 -22.96
CA ALA A 277 -21.64 2.15 -23.55
C ALA A 277 -22.80 2.08 -22.54
N LEU A 278 -22.53 1.66 -21.31
CA LEU A 278 -23.52 1.59 -20.24
C LEU A 278 -23.93 2.99 -19.77
N GLU A 279 -22.98 3.89 -19.54
CA GLU A 279 -23.25 5.29 -19.18
C GLU A 279 -24.06 6.02 -20.27
N SER A 280 -23.69 5.86 -21.55
CA SER A 280 -24.43 6.45 -22.68
C SER A 280 -25.84 5.89 -22.85
N ALA A 281 -26.09 4.67 -22.35
CA ALA A 281 -27.41 4.06 -22.38
C ALA A 281 -28.28 4.52 -21.19
N LEU A 282 -27.65 4.97 -20.10
CA LEU A 282 -28.30 5.55 -18.92
C LEU A 282 -28.64 7.04 -19.08
N GLY A 283 -27.91 7.81 -19.90
CA GLY A 283 -28.18 9.23 -20.16
C GLY A 283 -27.12 9.97 -20.97
#